data_AF-A0A918MCM4-F1
#
_entry.id   AF-A0A918MCM4-F1
#
_cell.length_a   1.000
_cell.length_b   1.000
_cell.length_c   1.000
_cell.angle_alpha   90.00
_cell.angle_beta   90.00
_cell.angle_gamma   90.00
#
_symmetry.space_group_name_H-M   'P 1'
#
loop_
_entity.id
_entity.type
_entity.pdbx_description
1 polymer ?
#
loop_
_entity_poly.entity_id
_entity_poly.type
_entity_poly.pdbx_seq_one_letter_code
_entity_poly.pdbx_strand_id
1 'polypeptide(L)'
;MTEGRPPAAAAACLWERDGEIATVAQALDLLCADQSSAGSLLVIRGEAGLGKTALLAETRRIAERRGCAVWSARGAETLRSVPFNVVRQLLQPALLSLLPEEAASTSATGTTSPAPPSA
;
A
#
# COMPACT_ATOMS: atom_id res chain seq x y z
N MET A 1 15.03 19.30 -27.86
CA MET A 1 13.77 19.82 -27.30
C MET A 1 12.89 18.62 -27.03
N THR A 2 13.03 18.02 -25.86
CA THR A 2 12.29 16.83 -25.43
C THR A 2 11.54 17.27 -24.19
N GLU A 3 10.24 17.52 -24.33
CA GLU A 3 9.38 17.85 -23.20
C GLU A 3 9.36 16.65 -22.25
N GLY A 4 9.88 16.90 -21.04
CA GLY A 4 9.86 15.94 -19.96
C GLY A 4 8.43 15.55 -19.64
N ARG A 5 8.20 14.25 -19.52
CA ARG A 5 6.98 13.67 -18.94
C ARG A 5 6.62 14.47 -17.68
N PRO A 6 5.41 15.07 -17.57
CA PRO A 6 5.05 15.81 -16.38
C PRO A 6 5.17 14.87 -15.17
N PRO A 7 5.70 15.35 -14.02
CA PRO A 7 5.78 14.55 -12.81
C PRO A 7 4.39 14.03 -12.50
N ALA A 8 4.30 12.73 -12.19
CA ALA A 8 3.08 11.98 -12.00
C ALA A 8 2.00 12.81 -11.31
N ALA A 9 0.99 13.23 -12.08
CA ALA A 9 -0.23 13.91 -11.67
C ALA A 9 -0.04 14.98 -10.59
N ALA A 10 -0.16 16.25 -10.99
CA ALA A 10 -0.61 17.31 -10.09
C ALA A 10 -1.61 16.71 -9.10
N ALA A 11 -1.29 16.78 -7.80
CA ALA A 11 -2.08 16.22 -6.70
C ALA A 11 -3.55 16.27 -7.09
N ALA A 12 -4.11 15.10 -7.41
CA ALA A 12 -5.42 15.01 -8.04
C ALA A 12 -6.38 15.83 -7.18
N CYS A 13 -6.75 17.02 -7.67
CA CYS A 13 -7.63 17.89 -6.94
C CYS A 13 -8.95 17.12 -6.87
N LEU A 14 -9.24 16.60 -5.69
CA LEU A 14 -10.40 15.79 -5.40
C LEU A 14 -11.58 16.74 -5.28
N TRP A 15 -12.08 17.21 -6.43
CA TRP A 15 -13.24 18.09 -6.48
C TRP A 15 -14.49 17.35 -5.98
N GLU A 16 -15.29 18.03 -5.16
CA GLU A 16 -16.54 17.50 -4.57
C GLU A 16 -16.37 16.28 -3.64
N ARG A 17 -15.17 16.08 -3.08
CA ARG A 17 -14.90 14.95 -2.15
C ARG A 17 -14.56 15.37 -0.72
N ASP A 18 -14.91 16.61 -0.37
CA ASP A 18 -14.62 17.17 0.95
C ASP A 18 -15.27 16.36 2.07
N GLY A 19 -16.47 15.82 1.85
CA GLY A 19 -17.18 14.99 2.83
C GLY A 19 -16.48 13.65 3.10
N GLU A 20 -16.01 12.96 2.06
CA GLU A 20 -15.27 11.71 2.20
C GLU A 20 -13.90 11.95 2.83
N ILE A 21 -13.21 13.03 2.44
CA ILE A 21 -11.94 13.43 3.03
C ILE A 21 -12.12 13.77 4.52
N ALA A 22 -13.19 14.50 4.88
CA ALA A 22 -13.49 14.81 6.28
C ALA A 22 -13.78 13.54 7.10
N THR A 23 -14.47 12.56 6.52
CA THR A 23 -14.73 11.27 7.18
C THR A 23 -13.44 10.51 7.45
N VAL A 24 -12.54 10.47 6.47
CA VAL A 24 -11.21 9.87 6.61
C VAL A 24 -10.39 10.59 7.67
N ALA A 25 -10.40 11.92 7.65
CA ALA A 25 -9.70 12.75 8.62
C ALA A 25 -10.19 12.46 10.04
N GLN A 26 -11.50 12.44 10.29
CA GLN A 26 -12.02 12.13 11.62
C GLN A 26 -11.60 10.73 12.10
N ALA A 27 -11.66 9.71 11.25
CA ALA A 27 -11.26 8.37 11.63
C ALA A 27 -9.77 8.28 11.98
N LEU A 28 -8.92 8.99 11.24
CA LEU A 28 -7.49 9.10 11.54
C LEU A 28 -7.23 9.92 12.81
N ASP A 29 -8.04 10.94 13.11
CA ASP A 29 -7.90 11.74 14.35
C ASP A 29 -8.22 10.87 15.57
N LEU A 30 -9.29 10.06 15.49
CA LEU A 30 -9.63 9.09 16.51
C LEU A 30 -8.54 8.04 16.71
N LEU A 31 -7.95 7.54 15.60
CA LEU A 31 -6.84 6.59 15.66
C LEU A 31 -5.60 7.18 16.35
N CYS A 32 -5.29 8.46 16.10
CA CYS A 32 -4.15 9.15 16.69
C CYS A 32 -4.39 9.57 18.15
N ALA A 33 -5.63 9.82 18.55
CA ALA A 33 -5.97 10.37 19.85
C ALA A 33 -5.81 9.37 21.01
N ASP A 34 -6.05 8.08 20.77
CA ASP A 34 -6.01 7.07 21.82
C ASP A 34 -5.35 5.77 21.34
N GLN A 35 -4.26 5.38 22.01
CA GLN A 35 -3.56 4.11 21.78
C GLN A 35 -4.42 2.89 22.16
N SER A 36 -5.47 3.08 22.97
CA SER A 36 -6.47 2.06 23.29
C SER A 36 -7.69 2.11 22.37
N SER A 37 -7.72 2.98 21.34
CA SER A 37 -8.85 3.01 20.42
C SER A 37 -8.98 1.67 19.69
N ALA A 38 -10.22 1.17 19.63
CA ALA A 38 -10.53 0.03 18.78
C ALA A 38 -10.29 0.43 17.32
N GLY A 39 -9.52 -0.38 16.58
CA GLY A 39 -9.25 -0.12 15.16
C GLY A 39 -10.53 0.11 14.35
N SER A 40 -10.45 0.96 13.33
CA SER A 40 -11.59 1.31 12.48
C SER A 40 -11.44 0.72 11.07
N LEU A 41 -12.57 0.44 10.41
CA LEU A 41 -12.61 -0.01 9.02
C LEU A 41 -13.40 0.98 8.18
N LEU A 42 -12.73 1.61 7.21
CA LEU A 42 -13.37 2.42 6.18
C LEU A 42 -13.44 1.66 4.86
N VAL A 43 -14.62 1.65 4.24
CA VAL A 43 -14.85 0.99 2.95
C VAL A 43 -15.28 2.03 1.93
N ILE A 44 -14.45 2.24 0.91
CA ILE A 44 -14.75 3.15 -0.20
C ILE A 44 -15.43 2.35 -1.32
N ARG A 45 -16.70 2.68 -1.61
CA ARG A 45 -17.48 2.07 -2.69
C ARG A 45 -17.85 3.13 -3.73
N GLY A 46 -18.00 2.69 -4.98
CA GLY A 46 -18.37 3.55 -6.10
C GLY A 46 -18.08 2.89 -7.44
N GLU A 47 -18.62 3.45 -8.51
CA GLU A 47 -18.43 2.98 -9.88
C GLU A 47 -16.96 3.10 -10.34
N ALA A 48 -16.59 2.30 -11.34
CA ALA A 48 -15.27 2.38 -11.95
C ALA A 48 -15.03 3.80 -12.51
N GLY A 49 -13.82 4.34 -12.31
CA GLY A 49 -13.49 5.70 -12.76
C GLY A 49 -13.85 6.84 -11.81
N LEU A 50 -14.66 6.64 -10.76
CA LEU A 50 -15.01 7.69 -9.78
C LEU A 50 -13.87 8.12 -8.84
N GLY A 51 -12.61 7.82 -9.17
CA GLY A 51 -11.46 8.29 -8.38
C GLY A 51 -11.24 7.59 -7.04
N LYS A 52 -11.82 6.39 -6.81
CA LYS A 52 -11.59 5.62 -5.55
C LYS A 52 -10.11 5.43 -5.21
N THR A 53 -9.28 5.18 -6.22
CA THR A 53 -7.83 5.06 -6.05
C THR A 53 -7.18 6.39 -5.70
N ALA A 54 -7.68 7.51 -6.23
CA ALA A 54 -7.22 8.84 -5.86
C ALA A 54 -7.60 9.18 -4.41
N LEU A 55 -8.82 8.81 -3.98
CA LEU A 55 -9.24 8.97 -2.59
C LEU A 55 -8.37 8.15 -1.63
N LEU A 56 -8.07 6.88 -1.96
CA LEU A 56 -7.13 6.06 -1.18
C LEU A 56 -5.72 6.66 -1.10
N ALA A 57 -5.23 7.24 -2.20
CA ALA A 57 -3.93 7.92 -2.22
C ALA A 57 -3.93 9.16 -1.32
N GLU A 58 -5.02 9.94 -1.32
CA GLU A 58 -5.15 11.10 -0.44
C GLU A 58 -5.28 10.69 1.03
N THR A 59 -6.06 9.63 1.34
CA THR A 59 -6.12 9.04 2.68
C THR A 59 -4.74 8.69 3.20
N ARG A 60 -3.92 8.02 2.38
CA ARG A 60 -2.52 7.72 2.71
C ARG A 60 -1.72 8.99 2.99
N ARG A 61 -1.84 10.01 2.13
CA ARG A 61 -1.15 11.29 2.29
C ARG A 61 -1.52 11.99 3.61
N ILE A 62 -2.80 11.93 4.01
CA ILE A 62 -3.29 12.52 5.27
C ILE A 62 -2.71 11.76 6.48
N ALA A 63 -2.75 10.42 6.44
CA ALA A 63 -2.22 9.57 7.50
C ALA A 63 -0.70 9.77 7.70
N GLU A 64 0.07 9.81 6.61
CA GLU A 64 1.52 10.06 6.65
C GLU A 64 1.82 11.44 7.28
N ARG A 65 1.05 12.49 6.94
CA ARG A 65 1.21 13.83 7.56
C ARG A 65 0.93 13.85 9.06
N ARG A 66 0.15 12.89 9.56
CA ARG A 66 -0.18 12.74 10.99
C ARG A 66 0.80 11.84 11.73
N GLY A 67 1.84 11.35 11.06
CA GLY A 67 2.84 10.46 11.64
C GLY A 67 2.38 9.01 11.78
N CYS A 68 1.27 8.63 11.14
CA CYS A 68 0.84 7.23 11.12
C CYS A 68 1.77 6.39 10.22
N ALA A 69 2.12 5.18 10.66
CA ALA A 69 2.69 4.19 9.77
C ALA A 69 1.62 3.72 8.77
N VAL A 70 1.88 3.89 7.47
CA VAL A 70 0.94 3.48 6.41
C VAL A 70 1.50 2.31 5.62
N TRP A 71 0.74 1.22 5.59
CA TRP A 71 1.00 0.08 4.70
C TRP A 71 -0.11 -0.02 3.65
N SER A 72 0.28 -0.35 2.42
CA SER A 72 -0.63 -0.42 1.29
C SER A 72 -0.42 -1.73 0.56
N ALA A 73 -1.54 -2.35 0.18
CA ALA A 73 -1.54 -3.52 -0.68
C ALA A 73 -2.62 -3.38 -1.75
N ARG A 74 -2.44 -4.10 -2.86
CA ARG A 74 -3.41 -4.18 -3.95
C ARG A 74 -3.94 -5.61 -4.06
N GLY A 75 -5.22 -5.78 -3.74
CA GLY A 75 -5.97 -6.97 -4.10
C GLY A 75 -6.53 -6.84 -5.52
N ALA A 76 -6.48 -7.94 -6.29
CA ALA A 76 -7.20 -8.08 -7.54
C ALA A 76 -7.65 -9.54 -7.67
N GLU A 77 -8.77 -9.78 -8.34
CA GLU A 77 -9.30 -11.13 -8.54
C GLU A 77 -8.30 -12.04 -9.26
N THR A 78 -7.55 -11.49 -10.20
CA THR A 78 -6.46 -12.17 -10.93
C THR A 78 -5.30 -12.59 -10.04
N LEU A 79 -5.15 -12.01 -8.86
CA LEU A 79 -4.07 -12.30 -7.91
C LEU A 79 -4.45 -13.39 -6.90
N ARG A 80 -5.64 -14.00 -7.04
CA ARG A 80 -6.08 -15.11 -6.16
C ARG A 80 -5.17 -16.34 -6.24
N SER A 81 -4.51 -16.54 -7.38
CA SER A 81 -3.54 -17.62 -7.59
C SER A 81 -2.20 -17.39 -6.90
N VAL A 82 -1.95 -16.19 -6.36
CA VAL A 82 -0.72 -15.85 -5.62
C VAL A 82 -1.02 -15.88 -4.12
N PRO A 83 -0.63 -16.94 -3.40
CA PRO A 83 -0.92 -17.08 -1.98
C PRO A 83 -0.33 -15.91 -1.20
N PHE A 84 -1.11 -15.38 -0.25
CA PHE A 84 -0.67 -14.35 0.71
C PHE A 84 -0.12 -13.06 0.08
N ASN A 85 -0.40 -12.76 -1.20
CA ASN A 85 0.14 -11.58 -1.88
C ASN A 85 -0.12 -10.27 -1.10
N VAL A 86 -1.34 -10.09 -0.58
CA VAL A 86 -1.71 -8.91 0.23
C VAL A 86 -0.91 -8.86 1.53
N VAL A 87 -0.82 -9.98 2.24
CA VAL A 87 -0.09 -10.08 3.52
C VAL A 87 1.39 -9.77 3.32
N ARG A 88 2.00 -10.28 2.24
CA ARG A 88 3.39 -9.98 1.88
C ARG A 88 3.59 -8.49 1.60
N GLN A 89 2.70 -7.88 0.81
CA GLN A 89 2.78 -6.44 0.52
C GLN A 89 2.67 -5.56 1.78
N LEU A 90 1.89 -5.98 2.78
CA LEU A 90 1.74 -5.26 4.04
C LEU A 90 2.90 -5.47 5.01
N LEU A 91 3.42 -6.71 5.14
CA LEU A 91 4.43 -7.06 6.13
C LEU A 91 5.87 -6.84 5.65
N GLN A 92 6.14 -6.94 4.36
CA GLN A 92 7.48 -6.82 3.81
C GLN A 92 8.14 -5.47 4.14
N PRO A 93 7.45 -4.31 4.09
CA PRO A 93 8.02 -3.04 4.53
C PRO A 93 8.44 -3.05 6.01
N ALA A 94 7.58 -3.58 6.90
CA ALA A 94 7.87 -3.64 8.33
C ALA A 94 9.04 -4.58 8.64
N LEU A 95 9.11 -5.73 7.96
CA LEU A 95 10.20 -6.69 8.09
C LEU A 95 11.54 -6.09 7.65
N LEU A 96 11.58 -5.37 6.53
CA LEU A 96 12.82 -4.73 6.06
C LEU A 96 13.33 -3.65 7.02
N SER A 97 12.45 -2.93 7.70
CA SER A 97 12.85 -1.94 8.72
C SER A 97 13.35 -2.56 10.03
N LEU A 98 13.09 -3.85 10.27
CA LEU A 98 13.50 -4.58 11.48
C LEU A 98 14.72 -5.48 11.26
N LEU A 99 15.10 -5.74 10.01
CA LEU A 99 16.26 -6.54 9.66
C LEU A 99 17.52 -5.65 9.67
N PRO A 100 18.59 -6.05 10.37
CA PRO A 100 19.91 -5.44 10.19
C PRO A 100 20.30 -5.53 8.70
N GLU A 101 20.91 -4.46 8.18
CA GLU A 101 21.33 -4.30 6.78
C GLU A 101 22.12 -5.50 6.22
N GLU A 102 22.76 -6.32 7.07
CA GLU A 102 23.44 -7.55 6.65
C GLU A 102 22.54 -8.63 6.01
N ALA A 103 21.22 -8.58 6.17
CA ALA A 103 20.32 -9.61 5.62
C ALA A 103 19.80 -9.31 4.19
N ALA A 104 19.98 -8.09 3.67
CA ALA A 104 19.41 -7.66 2.39
C ALA A 104 20.07 -8.29 1.14
N SER A 105 21.22 -8.95 1.28
CA SER A 105 21.97 -9.53 0.15
C SER A 105 21.66 -11.01 -0.15
N THR A 106 20.79 -11.70 0.61
CA THR A 106 20.47 -13.10 0.31
C THR A 106 19.24 -13.23 -0.59
N SER A 107 19.28 -12.59 -1.77
CA SER A 107 18.37 -12.94 -2.86
C SER A 107 18.93 -14.12 -3.67
N ALA A 108 18.31 -15.28 -3.49
CA ALA A 108 18.11 -16.33 -4.50
C ALA A 108 19.31 -16.74 -5.40
N THR A 109 20.02 -17.79 -4.97
CA THR A 109 20.56 -18.80 -5.90
C THR A 109 20.16 -20.19 -5.42
N GLY A 110 18.91 -20.56 -5.68
CA GLY A 110 18.44 -21.94 -5.59
C GLY A 110 18.50 -22.59 -6.96
N THR A 111 19.69 -22.86 -7.49
CA THR A 111 19.88 -23.79 -8.61
C THR A 111 20.21 -25.16 -8.05
N THR A 112 19.20 -26.04 -7.97
CA THR A 112 19.44 -27.48 -7.98
C THR A 112 18.48 -28.10 -8.98
N SER A 113 18.96 -28.21 -10.21
CA SER A 113 18.44 -29.17 -11.19
C SER A 113 19.19 -30.49 -10.98
N PRO A 114 18.53 -31.60 -10.61
CA PRO A 114 19.15 -32.91 -10.71
C PRO A 114 18.84 -33.51 -12.11
N ALA A 115 19.86 -33.57 -12.96
CA ALA A 115 19.84 -34.39 -14.17
C ALA A 115 20.10 -35.87 -13.78
N PRO A 116 19.32 -36.84 -14.30
CA PRO A 116 19.53 -38.25 -13.98
C PRO A 116 20.72 -38.85 -14.78
N PRO A 117 21.42 -39.86 -14.24
CA PRO A 117 22.53 -40.53 -14.93
C PRO A 117 22.01 -41.47 -16.02
N SER A 118 22.59 -41.35 -17.22
CA SER A 118 22.44 -42.32 -18.31
C SER A 118 23.32 -43.55 -18.07
N ALA A 119 22.79 -44.71 -18.48
CA ALA A 119 23.39 -46.04 -18.44
C ALA A 119 24.70 -46.19 -19.23
#